data_AF-A0A0C2WMF4-F1
#
_entry.id   AF-A0A0C2WMF4-F1
#
_cell.length_a   1.000
_cell.length_b   1.000
_cell.length_c   1.000
_cell.angle_alpha   90.00
_cell.angle_beta   90.00
_cell.angle_gamma   90.00
#
_symmetry.space_group_name_H-M   'P 1'
#
loop_
_entity.id
_entity.type
_entity.pdbx_description
1 polymer ?
#
loop_
_entity_poly.entity_id
_entity_poly.type
_entity_poly.pdbx_seq_one_letter_code
_entity_poly.pdbx_strand_id
1 'polypeptide(L)'
;MALSADLLLALFPFQFPAHYTSYIAGKTPLSTTAPVVASLISYLVVIFGIQAYMSIRKPQKLTILFQAHNLILSSGSLLLLLLALEEIIPMYQKNGLFKTLCSEEAWTPRLEFYYMINYYFKYIELIDTVFLALKKKPLHFLHVFHHSATVFLCYTQLNGRNSMSWLIVILNLSVHVIMYYYYYATAGGARFWWKKYLTTMQIAQFVIDLCAGYFGIYSHFAYTYYSGTLPTMGDCAATESAAIFGCALLTSYLGLFINFYNHTYKAPASKLANGKADGHTHKDD
;
A
#
# COMPACT_ATOMS: atom_id res chain seq x y z
N MET A 1 -10.50 -5.95 24.83
CA MET A 1 -9.60 -5.12 25.65
C MET A 1 -8.47 -4.72 24.71
N ALA A 2 -8.22 -3.43 24.48
CA ALA A 2 -7.31 -2.96 23.45
C ALA A 2 -5.96 -2.54 24.08
N LEU A 3 -5.26 -3.51 24.67
CA LEU A 3 -4.03 -3.35 25.45
C LEU A 3 -2.99 -2.47 24.74
N SER A 4 -2.81 -2.63 23.43
CA SER A 4 -1.80 -1.86 22.68
C SER A 4 -2.24 -0.42 22.46
N ALA A 5 -3.53 -0.20 22.16
CA ALA A 5 -4.11 1.13 22.00
C ALA A 5 -4.15 1.88 23.34
N ASP A 6 -4.54 1.19 24.41
CA ASP A 6 -4.60 1.71 25.77
C ASP A 6 -3.18 2.08 26.28
N LEU A 7 -2.17 1.26 25.95
CA LEU A 7 -0.76 1.56 26.22
C LEU A 7 -0.27 2.81 25.46
N LEU A 8 -0.62 2.94 24.18
CA LEU A 8 -0.24 4.12 23.39
C LEU A 8 -0.90 5.41 23.92
N LEU A 9 -2.16 5.33 24.32
CA LEU A 9 -2.87 6.45 24.94
C LEU A 9 -2.26 6.83 26.30
N ALA A 10 -1.75 5.85 27.05
CA ALA A 10 -1.01 6.09 28.29
C ALA A 10 0.36 6.76 28.04
N LEU A 11 1.02 6.46 26.93
CA LEU A 11 2.31 7.03 26.55
C LEU A 11 2.19 8.45 25.93
N PHE A 12 1.06 8.76 25.30
CA PHE A 12 0.81 10.06 24.64
C PHE A 12 -0.57 10.62 25.02
N PRO A 13 -0.71 11.33 26.15
CA PRO A 13 -1.99 11.82 26.67
C PRO A 13 -2.46 13.12 25.96
N PHE A 14 -2.34 13.19 24.63
CA PHE A 14 -2.79 14.35 23.85
C PHE A 14 -4.20 14.11 23.30
N GLN A 15 -5.16 14.96 23.68
CA GLN A 15 -6.48 15.00 23.05
C GLN A 15 -6.37 15.78 21.73
N PHE A 16 -6.37 15.07 20.62
CA PHE A 16 -6.40 15.68 19.30
C PHE A 16 -7.83 16.08 18.89
N PRO A 17 -8.01 17.18 18.14
CA PRO A 17 -9.30 17.54 17.55
C PRO A 17 -9.90 16.40 16.70
N ALA A 18 -11.23 16.33 16.61
CA ALA A 18 -11.95 15.24 15.93
C ALA A 18 -11.53 14.99 14.46
N HIS A 19 -11.06 16.01 13.74
CA HIS A 19 -10.59 15.87 12.36
C HIS A 19 -9.20 15.23 12.22
N TYR A 20 -8.49 15.05 13.34
CA TYR A 20 -7.24 14.29 13.43
C TYR A 20 -7.45 12.87 13.98
N THR A 21 -8.65 12.53 14.46
CA THR A 21 -8.97 11.22 15.04
C THR A 21 -10.07 10.48 14.27
N SER A 22 -10.82 11.17 13.41
CA SER A 22 -11.83 10.60 12.52
C SER A 22 -11.73 11.23 11.13
N TYR A 23 -12.04 10.45 10.10
CA TYR A 23 -11.93 10.91 8.72
C TYR A 23 -13.16 11.73 8.34
N ILE A 24 -12.98 13.04 8.16
CA ILE A 24 -14.05 13.97 7.77
C ILE A 24 -13.70 14.58 6.43
N ALA A 25 -14.39 14.15 5.37
CA ALA A 25 -14.24 14.70 4.03
C ALA A 25 -14.38 16.23 4.05
N GLY A 26 -13.38 16.94 3.50
CA GLY A 26 -13.34 18.40 3.48
C GLY A 26 -12.69 19.08 4.69
N LYS A 27 -12.52 18.37 5.83
CA LYS A 27 -11.91 18.93 7.05
C LYS A 27 -10.59 18.25 7.42
N THR A 28 -10.48 16.95 7.23
CA THR A 28 -9.25 16.21 7.47
C THR A 28 -8.21 16.59 6.39
N PRO A 29 -6.93 16.82 6.73
CA PRO A 29 -5.90 17.07 5.72
C PRO A 29 -5.87 15.97 4.65
N LEU A 30 -5.68 16.35 3.37
CA LEU A 30 -5.65 15.41 2.24
C LEU A 30 -6.94 14.56 2.08
N SER A 31 -8.08 15.10 2.51
CA SER A 31 -9.41 14.47 2.36
C SER A 31 -10.23 14.95 1.17
N THR A 32 -9.71 15.88 0.37
CA THR A 32 -10.35 16.35 -0.86
C THR A 32 -9.53 16.02 -2.09
N THR A 33 -10.18 15.95 -3.26
CA THR A 33 -9.53 15.52 -4.50
C THR A 33 -8.40 16.46 -4.92
N ALA A 34 -8.58 17.77 -4.79
CA ALA A 34 -7.59 18.77 -5.20
C ALA A 34 -6.21 18.59 -4.51
N PRO A 35 -6.11 18.54 -3.16
CA PRO A 35 -4.81 18.35 -2.50
C PRO A 35 -4.21 16.95 -2.72
N VAL A 36 -5.03 15.91 -2.95
CA VAL A 36 -4.51 14.57 -3.31
C VAL A 36 -3.93 14.57 -4.72
N VAL A 37 -4.63 15.13 -5.69
CA VAL A 37 -4.09 15.24 -7.06
C VAL A 37 -2.85 16.14 -7.08
N ALA A 38 -2.87 17.26 -6.36
CA ALA A 38 -1.72 18.15 -6.24
C ALA A 38 -0.50 17.46 -5.61
N SER A 39 -0.69 16.62 -4.59
CA SER A 39 0.41 15.88 -3.96
C SER A 39 1.00 14.82 -4.89
N LEU A 40 0.16 14.13 -5.70
CA LEU A 40 0.61 13.18 -6.71
C LEU A 40 1.38 13.84 -7.86
N ILE A 41 0.88 14.99 -8.35
CA ILE A 41 1.61 15.79 -9.35
C ILE A 41 2.95 16.26 -8.76
N SER A 42 2.94 16.79 -7.54
CA SER A 42 4.16 17.22 -6.86
C SER A 42 5.16 16.08 -6.69
N TYR A 43 4.69 14.88 -6.32
CA TYR A 43 5.51 13.67 -6.24
C TYR A 43 6.20 13.35 -7.57
N LEU A 44 5.46 13.36 -8.68
CA LEU A 44 6.03 13.12 -10.00
C LEU A 44 7.05 14.20 -10.41
N VAL A 45 6.71 15.48 -10.21
CA VAL A 45 7.62 16.61 -10.50
C VAL A 45 8.90 16.50 -9.68
N VAL A 46 8.81 16.18 -8.39
CA VAL A 46 9.97 16.00 -7.52
C VAL A 46 10.83 14.84 -7.99
N ILE A 47 10.24 13.68 -8.34
CA ILE A 47 11.03 12.53 -8.81
C ILE A 47 11.76 12.83 -10.11
N PHE A 48 11.05 13.33 -11.13
CA PHE A 48 11.66 13.61 -12.42
C PHE A 48 12.67 14.77 -12.31
N GLY A 49 12.39 15.77 -11.46
CA GLY A 49 13.34 16.83 -11.13
C GLY A 49 14.61 16.30 -10.46
N ILE A 50 14.49 15.39 -9.50
CA ILE A 50 15.64 14.73 -8.87
C ILE A 50 16.41 13.88 -9.89
N GLN A 51 15.73 13.13 -10.74
CA GLN A 51 16.40 12.33 -11.79
C GLN A 51 17.19 13.23 -12.75
N ALA A 52 16.60 14.33 -13.21
CA ALA A 52 17.26 15.31 -14.07
C ALA A 52 18.46 15.95 -13.37
N TYR A 53 18.29 16.40 -12.12
CA TYR A 53 19.35 16.97 -11.30
C TYR A 53 20.49 15.98 -11.03
N MET A 54 20.16 14.72 -10.79
CA MET A 54 21.13 13.67 -10.53
C MET A 54 21.83 13.19 -11.79
N SER A 55 21.30 13.41 -13.00
CA SER A 55 21.88 12.90 -14.26
C SER A 55 23.39 13.18 -14.37
N ILE A 56 23.83 14.39 -14.02
CA ILE A 56 25.23 14.84 -14.09
C ILE A 56 26.02 14.55 -12.79
N ARG A 57 25.37 14.15 -11.70
CA ARG A 57 26.00 14.00 -10.37
C ARG A 57 26.35 12.56 -9.99
N LYS A 58 27.21 12.38 -8.99
CA LYS A 58 27.52 11.06 -8.42
C LYS A 58 26.39 10.55 -7.51
N PRO A 59 26.15 9.23 -7.41
CA PRO A 59 25.12 8.66 -6.53
C PRO A 59 25.36 9.04 -5.07
N GLN A 60 24.30 9.42 -4.35
CA GLN A 60 24.40 9.81 -2.95
C GLN A 60 24.47 8.59 -2.01
N LYS A 61 25.37 8.64 -1.02
CA LYS A 61 25.51 7.59 0.01
C LYS A 61 24.64 7.94 1.23
N LEU A 62 23.34 7.69 1.13
CA LEU A 62 22.34 7.98 2.18
C LEU A 62 22.00 6.73 3.01
N THR A 63 22.97 5.88 3.32
CA THR A 63 22.71 4.55 3.93
C THR A 63 22.01 4.65 5.28
N ILE A 64 22.50 5.49 6.19
CA ILE A 64 21.93 5.65 7.54
C ILE A 64 20.49 6.19 7.45
N LEU A 65 20.27 7.23 6.63
CA LEU A 65 18.95 7.82 6.47
C LEU A 65 17.96 6.84 5.82
N PHE A 66 18.41 6.08 4.82
CA PHE A 66 17.62 5.01 4.22
C PHE A 66 17.31 3.90 5.24
N GLN A 67 18.27 3.50 6.08
CA GLN A 67 18.03 2.53 7.15
C GLN A 67 17.00 3.02 8.17
N ALA A 68 17.16 4.25 8.66
CA ALA A 68 16.21 4.85 9.60
C ALA A 68 14.80 4.92 9.00
N HIS A 69 14.68 5.31 7.74
CA HIS A 69 13.41 5.34 7.02
C HIS A 69 12.73 3.96 6.93
N ASN A 70 13.46 2.94 6.48
CA ASN A 70 12.92 1.58 6.38
C ASN A 70 12.58 0.99 7.75
N LEU A 71 13.36 1.32 8.79
CA LEU A 71 13.06 0.88 10.15
C LEU A 71 11.78 1.53 10.69
N ILE A 72 11.59 2.83 10.45
CA ILE A 72 10.35 3.54 10.81
C ILE A 72 9.15 2.93 10.09
N LEU A 73 9.27 2.69 8.77
CA LEU A 73 8.19 2.08 7.99
C LEU A 73 7.88 0.65 8.46
N SER A 74 8.90 -0.16 8.76
CA SER A 74 8.72 -1.51 9.29
C SER A 74 8.03 -1.50 10.65
N SER A 75 8.52 -0.69 11.60
CA SER A 75 7.98 -0.62 12.96
C SER A 75 6.58 -0.01 12.99
N GLY A 76 6.34 1.05 12.20
CA GLY A 76 5.02 1.67 12.09
C GLY A 76 4.00 0.74 11.42
N SER A 77 4.41 -0.02 10.39
CA SER A 77 3.55 -1.03 9.78
C SER A 77 3.19 -2.14 10.77
N LEU A 78 4.15 -2.58 11.61
CA LEU A 78 3.93 -3.58 12.64
C LEU A 78 2.97 -3.06 13.71
N LEU A 79 3.16 -1.82 14.16
CA LEU A 79 2.29 -1.20 15.15
C LEU A 79 0.84 -1.11 14.64
N LEU A 80 0.64 -0.60 13.43
CA LEU A 80 -0.69 -0.53 12.81
C LEU A 80 -1.32 -1.91 12.62
N LEU A 81 -0.52 -2.91 12.23
CA LEU A 81 -0.99 -4.29 12.09
C LEU A 81 -1.50 -4.84 13.43
N LEU A 82 -0.74 -4.68 14.51
CA LEU A 82 -1.13 -5.17 15.83
C LEU A 82 -2.40 -4.47 16.33
N LEU A 83 -2.48 -3.14 16.17
CA LEU A 83 -3.66 -2.37 16.54
C LEU A 83 -4.90 -2.79 15.75
N ALA A 84 -4.77 -3.00 14.44
CA ALA A 84 -5.87 -3.47 13.61
C ALA A 84 -6.31 -4.89 14.00
N LEU A 85 -5.36 -5.82 14.20
CA LEU A 85 -5.66 -7.18 14.62
C LEU A 85 -6.36 -7.25 15.99
N GLU A 86 -5.95 -6.40 16.92
CA GLU A 86 -6.55 -6.31 18.26
C GLU A 86 -8.03 -5.90 18.21
N GLU A 87 -8.43 -5.07 17.24
CA GLU A 87 -9.84 -4.73 17.01
C GLU A 87 -10.58 -5.80 16.20
N ILE A 88 -9.94 -6.40 15.19
CA ILE A 88 -10.59 -7.35 14.26
C ILE A 88 -10.80 -8.74 14.87
N ILE A 89 -9.86 -9.26 15.64
CA ILE A 89 -9.93 -10.63 16.20
C ILE A 89 -11.20 -10.82 17.06
N PRO A 90 -11.53 -9.92 18.00
CA PRO A 90 -12.78 -10.04 18.77
C PRO A 90 -14.04 -9.93 17.91
N MET A 91 -14.04 -9.06 16.89
CA MET A 91 -15.16 -8.95 15.95
C MET A 91 -15.38 -10.26 15.18
N TYR A 92 -14.29 -10.84 14.68
CA TYR A 92 -14.30 -12.13 13.99
C TYR A 92 -14.85 -13.25 14.87
N GLN A 93 -14.37 -13.35 16.11
CA GLN A 93 -14.82 -14.38 17.06
C GLN A 93 -16.30 -14.25 17.42
N LYS A 94 -16.82 -13.02 17.51
CA LYS A 94 -18.22 -12.77 17.91
C LYS A 94 -19.20 -12.91 16.74
N ASN A 95 -18.83 -12.41 15.57
CA ASN A 95 -19.76 -12.18 14.46
C ASN A 95 -19.50 -13.10 13.25
N GLY A 96 -18.39 -13.84 13.24
CA GLY A 96 -17.98 -14.68 12.12
C GLY A 96 -17.35 -13.89 10.95
N LEU A 97 -16.82 -14.62 9.97
CA LEU A 97 -16.04 -14.05 8.85
C LEU A 97 -16.85 -13.06 8.01
N PHE A 98 -18.04 -13.48 7.55
CA PHE A 98 -18.84 -12.70 6.62
C PHE A 98 -19.25 -11.35 7.22
N LYS A 99 -19.81 -11.37 8.44
CA LYS A 99 -20.24 -10.14 9.11
C LYS A 99 -19.04 -9.22 9.42
N THR A 100 -17.87 -9.78 9.74
CA THR A 100 -16.65 -8.98 9.96
C THR A 100 -16.12 -8.35 8.67
N LEU A 101 -16.27 -8.99 7.51
CA LEU A 101 -15.85 -8.44 6.23
C LEU A 101 -16.83 -7.42 5.66
N CYS A 102 -18.13 -7.70 5.77
CA CYS A 102 -19.15 -7.04 4.96
C CYS A 102 -20.13 -6.16 5.74
N SER A 103 -20.16 -6.20 7.08
CA SER A 103 -21.07 -5.33 7.83
C SER A 103 -20.53 -3.91 7.95
N GLU A 104 -21.44 -2.92 7.92
CA GLU A 104 -21.11 -1.53 8.29
C GLU A 104 -20.58 -1.43 9.73
N GLU A 105 -21.05 -2.29 10.62
CA GLU A 105 -20.59 -2.37 12.02
C GLU A 105 -19.10 -2.72 12.13
N ALA A 106 -18.52 -3.34 11.11
CA ALA A 106 -17.08 -3.61 11.07
C ALA A 106 -16.25 -2.34 10.85
N TRP A 107 -16.84 -1.27 10.31
CA TRP A 107 -16.20 0.04 10.17
C TRP A 107 -16.28 0.81 11.50
N THR A 108 -15.50 0.38 12.48
CA THR A 108 -15.45 1.05 13.79
C THR A 108 -14.66 2.36 13.71
N PRO A 109 -14.93 3.35 14.59
CA PRO A 109 -14.15 4.59 14.63
C PRO A 109 -12.64 4.38 14.84
N ARG A 110 -12.27 3.35 15.60
CA ARG A 110 -10.86 2.98 15.82
C ARG A 110 -10.22 2.43 14.55
N LEU A 111 -10.93 1.57 13.82
CA LEU A 111 -10.44 1.05 12.57
C LEU A 111 -10.31 2.17 11.52
N GLU A 112 -11.30 3.07 11.42
CA GLU A 112 -11.24 4.27 10.58
C GLU A 112 -10.00 5.14 10.89
N PHE A 113 -9.67 5.31 12.17
CA PHE A 113 -8.46 6.02 12.59
C PHE A 113 -7.17 5.31 12.13
N TYR A 114 -7.06 3.99 12.33
CA TYR A 114 -5.90 3.22 11.86
C TYR A 114 -5.76 3.27 10.34
N TYR A 115 -6.89 3.26 9.64
CA TYR A 115 -6.99 3.47 8.20
C TYR A 115 -6.44 4.82 7.75
N MET A 116 -6.82 5.87 8.45
CA MET A 116 -6.33 7.22 8.20
C MET A 116 -4.82 7.33 8.47
N ILE A 117 -4.31 6.69 9.53
CA ILE A 117 -2.85 6.63 9.76
C ILE A 117 -2.16 5.85 8.63
N ASN A 118 -2.69 4.69 8.23
CA ASN A 118 -2.15 3.91 7.11
C ASN A 118 -2.11 4.74 5.81
N TYR A 119 -3.16 5.54 5.55
CA TYR A 119 -3.18 6.47 4.42
C TYR A 119 -2.05 7.50 4.49
N TYR A 120 -1.77 8.09 5.65
CA TYR A 120 -0.61 8.98 5.82
C TYR A 120 0.73 8.25 5.68
N PHE A 121 0.82 7.00 6.15
CA PHE A 121 2.00 6.17 5.93
C PHE A 121 2.31 5.99 4.45
N LYS A 122 1.30 5.87 3.57
CA LYS A 122 1.52 5.79 2.11
C LYS A 122 2.22 7.03 1.52
N TYR A 123 2.01 8.21 2.10
CA TYR A 123 2.78 9.39 1.72
C TYR A 123 4.24 9.33 2.19
N ILE A 124 4.48 8.75 3.36
CA ILE A 124 5.85 8.52 3.86
C ILE A 124 6.57 7.51 2.95
N GLU A 125 5.88 6.47 2.49
CA GLU A 125 6.41 5.49 1.53
C GLU A 125 6.83 6.14 0.18
N LEU A 126 6.29 7.30 -0.20
CA LEU A 126 6.74 8.01 -1.41
C LEU A 126 8.22 8.39 -1.36
N ILE A 127 8.76 8.61 -0.15
CA ILE A 127 10.17 8.95 0.09
C ILE A 127 11.10 7.79 -0.35
N ASP A 128 10.62 6.53 -0.40
CA ASP A 128 11.39 5.41 -0.96
C ASP A 128 11.87 5.73 -2.38
N THR A 129 10.98 6.30 -3.17
CA THR A 129 11.24 6.67 -4.57
C THR A 129 12.28 7.80 -4.66
N VAL A 130 12.25 8.74 -3.71
CA VAL A 130 13.23 9.81 -3.59
C VAL A 130 14.62 9.23 -3.28
N PHE A 131 14.72 8.28 -2.35
CA PHE A 131 15.99 7.60 -2.08
C PHE A 131 16.52 6.84 -3.28
N LEU A 132 15.66 6.14 -4.01
CA LEU A 132 16.07 5.42 -5.22
C LEU A 132 16.57 6.38 -6.30
N ALA A 133 15.90 7.51 -6.51
CA ALA A 133 16.32 8.55 -7.44
C ALA A 133 17.68 9.15 -7.07
N LEU A 134 17.87 9.52 -5.79
CA LEU A 134 19.14 10.07 -5.26
C LEU A 134 20.30 9.06 -5.31
N LYS A 135 20.00 7.76 -5.21
CA LYS A 135 20.99 6.67 -5.32
C LYS A 135 21.24 6.22 -6.77
N LYS A 136 20.63 6.89 -7.77
CA LYS A 136 20.66 6.48 -9.19
C LYS A 136 20.27 5.02 -9.40
N LYS A 137 19.30 4.52 -8.62
CA LYS A 137 18.73 3.19 -8.83
C LYS A 137 17.62 3.28 -9.87
N PRO A 138 17.43 2.24 -10.71
CA PRO A 138 16.38 2.25 -11.72
C PRO A 138 15.02 2.36 -11.04
N LEU A 139 14.25 3.39 -11.42
CA LEU A 139 12.86 3.53 -11.03
C LEU A 139 12.02 2.73 -12.02
N HIS A 140 11.61 1.53 -11.63
CA HIS A 140 10.69 0.74 -12.44
C HIS A 140 9.32 1.42 -12.49
N PHE A 141 8.66 1.35 -13.65
CA PHE A 141 7.28 1.83 -13.80
C PHE A 141 6.36 1.27 -12.71
N LEU A 142 6.47 -0.04 -12.42
CA LEU A 142 5.71 -0.70 -11.36
C LEU A 142 5.82 0.02 -10.02
N HIS A 143 7.02 0.50 -9.65
CA HIS A 143 7.25 1.18 -8.37
C HIS A 143 6.50 2.52 -8.33
N VAL A 144 6.73 3.39 -9.32
CA VAL A 144 6.14 4.73 -9.36
C VAL A 144 4.62 4.65 -9.50
N PHE A 145 4.13 3.75 -10.36
CA PHE A 145 2.70 3.50 -10.53
C PHE A 145 2.06 2.97 -9.26
N HIS A 146 2.64 1.95 -8.62
CA HIS A 146 2.12 1.41 -7.37
C HIS A 146 2.06 2.47 -6.26
N HIS A 147 3.14 3.21 -6.01
CA HIS A 147 3.15 4.19 -4.92
C HIS A 147 2.14 5.34 -5.15
N SER A 148 2.06 5.86 -6.37
CA SER A 148 1.09 6.91 -6.70
C SER A 148 -0.36 6.42 -6.65
N ALA A 149 -0.63 5.26 -7.26
CA ALA A 149 -1.99 4.73 -7.32
C ALA A 149 -2.47 4.17 -5.97
N THR A 150 -1.57 3.68 -5.10
CA THR A 150 -1.94 3.20 -3.75
C THR A 150 -2.35 4.35 -2.83
N VAL A 151 -1.70 5.52 -2.93
CA VAL A 151 -2.16 6.73 -2.22
C VAL A 151 -3.57 7.11 -2.66
N PHE A 152 -3.82 7.11 -3.97
CA PHE A 152 -5.15 7.42 -4.50
C PHE A 152 -6.19 6.34 -4.12
N LEU A 153 -5.80 5.07 -4.11
CA LEU A 153 -6.64 3.97 -3.65
C LEU A 153 -7.10 4.20 -2.21
N CYS A 154 -6.17 4.42 -1.28
CA CYS A 154 -6.51 4.69 0.12
C CYS A 154 -7.46 5.88 0.28
N TYR A 155 -7.26 6.95 -0.51
CA TYR A 155 -8.18 8.09 -0.54
C TYR A 155 -9.60 7.68 -0.98
N THR A 156 -9.73 6.91 -2.08
CA THR A 156 -11.05 6.45 -2.56
C THR A 156 -11.75 5.50 -1.58
N GLN A 157 -11.00 4.61 -0.92
CA GLN A 157 -11.57 3.66 0.04
C GLN A 157 -12.01 4.34 1.34
N LEU A 158 -11.26 5.33 1.83
CA LEU A 158 -11.66 6.15 3.00
C LEU A 158 -12.95 6.93 2.73
N ASN A 159 -13.09 7.55 1.55
CA ASN A 159 -14.33 8.23 1.17
C ASN A 159 -15.50 7.27 0.94
N GLY A 160 -15.22 6.09 0.38
CA GLY A 160 -16.24 5.08 0.08
C GLY A 160 -16.66 4.20 1.26
N ARG A 161 -16.05 4.39 2.44
CA ARG A 161 -16.27 3.63 3.69
C ARG A 161 -16.39 2.12 3.47
N ASN A 162 -15.49 1.57 2.65
CA ASN A 162 -15.56 0.17 2.26
C ASN A 162 -15.13 -0.73 3.43
N SER A 163 -16.09 -1.44 4.03
CA SER A 163 -15.86 -2.30 5.21
C SER A 163 -14.84 -3.39 4.93
N MET A 164 -14.79 -3.92 3.71
CA MET A 164 -13.89 -4.99 3.32
C MET A 164 -12.42 -4.56 3.26
N SER A 165 -12.15 -3.26 3.21
CA SER A 165 -10.79 -2.74 3.09
C SER A 165 -9.87 -3.34 4.14
N TRP A 166 -10.35 -3.54 5.39
CA TRP A 166 -9.49 -3.93 6.53
C TRP A 166 -8.63 -5.14 6.24
N LEU A 167 -9.17 -6.12 5.52
CA LEU A 167 -8.46 -7.33 5.14
C LEU A 167 -7.26 -7.00 4.23
N ILE A 168 -7.50 -6.16 3.23
CA ILE A 168 -6.48 -5.71 2.27
C ILE A 168 -5.37 -4.94 3.00
N VAL A 169 -5.72 -4.05 3.94
CA VAL A 169 -4.72 -3.29 4.70
C VAL A 169 -3.92 -4.18 5.62
N ILE A 170 -4.51 -5.12 6.37
CA ILE A 170 -3.72 -5.98 7.26
C ILE A 170 -2.77 -6.89 6.47
N LEU A 171 -3.19 -7.40 5.31
CA LEU A 171 -2.34 -8.22 4.44
C LEU A 171 -1.21 -7.37 3.87
N ASN A 172 -1.49 -6.15 3.40
CA ASN A 172 -0.47 -5.23 2.94
C ASN A 172 0.54 -4.86 4.04
N LEU A 173 0.06 -4.51 5.24
CA LEU A 173 0.90 -4.18 6.39
C LEU A 173 1.79 -5.37 6.77
N SER A 174 1.25 -6.59 6.77
CA SER A 174 2.00 -7.82 7.06
C SER A 174 3.18 -8.01 6.09
N VAL A 175 2.93 -7.83 4.79
CA VAL A 175 3.98 -7.91 3.77
C VAL A 175 4.96 -6.74 3.90
N HIS A 176 4.48 -5.53 4.20
CA HIS A 176 5.31 -4.33 4.37
C HIS A 176 6.26 -4.44 5.56
N VAL A 177 5.84 -5.03 6.69
CA VAL A 177 6.74 -5.32 7.82
C VAL A 177 7.95 -6.14 7.35
N ILE A 178 7.70 -7.22 6.61
CA ILE A 178 8.77 -8.11 6.15
C ILE A 178 9.63 -7.43 5.06
N MET A 179 8.99 -6.73 4.13
CA MET A 179 9.66 -6.04 3.02
C MET A 179 10.59 -4.92 3.51
N TYR A 180 10.10 -4.05 4.39
CA TYR A 180 10.89 -2.93 4.91
C TYR A 180 12.00 -3.39 5.85
N TYR A 181 11.74 -4.42 6.67
CA TYR A 181 12.81 -5.05 7.44
C TYR A 181 13.91 -5.64 6.54
N TYR A 182 13.54 -6.29 5.44
CA TYR A 182 14.48 -6.78 4.44
C TYR A 182 15.32 -5.65 3.85
N TYR A 183 14.72 -4.51 3.49
CA TYR A 183 15.45 -3.35 2.95
C TYR A 183 16.36 -2.68 3.99
N TYR A 184 15.93 -2.58 5.24
CA TYR A 184 16.75 -2.12 6.35
C TYR A 184 18.00 -3.01 6.52
N ALA A 185 17.80 -4.32 6.61
CA ALA A 185 18.89 -5.27 6.83
C ALA A 185 19.85 -5.36 5.64
N THR A 186 19.33 -5.34 4.41
CA THR A 186 20.18 -5.34 3.20
C THR A 186 20.96 -4.04 3.02
N ALA A 187 20.42 -2.90 3.46
CA ALA A 187 21.17 -1.64 3.51
C ALA A 187 22.32 -1.69 4.53
N GLY A 188 22.19 -2.50 5.58
CA GLY A 188 23.26 -2.80 6.56
C GLY A 188 24.30 -3.82 6.07
N GLY A 189 24.18 -4.31 4.83
CA GLY A 189 25.11 -5.27 4.25
C GLY A 189 24.69 -6.74 4.38
N ALA A 190 23.55 -7.04 5.01
CA ALA A 190 23.05 -8.40 5.07
C ALA A 190 22.64 -8.90 3.67
N ARG A 191 22.93 -10.16 3.37
CA ARG A 191 22.51 -10.82 2.13
C ARG A 191 21.59 -11.97 2.48
N PHE A 192 20.37 -11.95 1.96
CA PHE A 192 19.40 -13.02 2.19
C PHE A 192 19.10 -13.77 0.89
N TRP A 193 19.09 -15.10 0.95
CA TRP A 193 18.71 -15.95 -0.19
C TRP A 193 17.22 -15.86 -0.52
N TRP A 194 16.38 -15.43 0.43
CA TRP A 194 14.93 -15.53 0.32
C TRP A 194 14.26 -14.33 -0.37
N LYS A 195 15.00 -13.50 -1.10
CA LYS A 195 14.43 -12.36 -1.85
C LYS A 195 13.26 -12.78 -2.75
N LYS A 196 13.35 -13.96 -3.36
CA LYS A 196 12.29 -14.51 -4.23
C LYS A 196 10.99 -14.77 -3.46
N TYR A 197 11.08 -15.27 -2.22
CA TYR A 197 9.91 -15.52 -1.39
C TYR A 197 9.18 -14.23 -1.00
N LEU A 198 9.91 -13.12 -0.86
CA LEU A 198 9.30 -11.80 -0.64
C LEU A 198 8.37 -11.42 -1.79
N THR A 199 8.82 -11.57 -3.04
CA THR A 199 8.00 -11.29 -4.22
C THR A 199 6.83 -12.28 -4.34
N THR A 200 7.03 -13.56 -3.98
CA THR A 200 5.94 -14.54 -3.93
C THR A 200 4.89 -14.17 -2.89
N MET A 201 5.28 -13.68 -1.71
CA MET A 201 4.35 -13.21 -0.67
C MET A 201 3.52 -12.01 -1.15
N GLN A 202 4.14 -11.04 -1.85
CA GLN A 202 3.42 -9.92 -2.46
C GLN A 202 2.39 -10.38 -3.50
N ILE A 203 2.75 -11.34 -4.36
CA ILE A 203 1.82 -11.90 -5.34
C ILE A 203 0.67 -12.64 -4.63
N ALA A 204 0.98 -13.45 -3.62
CA ALA A 204 -0.03 -14.18 -2.84
C ALA A 204 -1.00 -13.21 -2.14
N GLN A 205 -0.50 -12.12 -1.57
CA GLN A 205 -1.30 -11.05 -0.99
C GLN A 205 -2.29 -10.49 -2.02
N PHE A 206 -1.84 -10.09 -3.21
CA PHE A 206 -2.74 -9.56 -4.25
C PHE A 206 -3.80 -10.58 -4.71
N VAL A 207 -3.47 -11.86 -4.76
CA VAL A 207 -4.45 -12.90 -5.09
C VAL A 207 -5.54 -12.99 -4.03
N ILE A 208 -5.15 -13.00 -2.75
CA ILE A 208 -6.11 -13.04 -1.63
C ILE A 208 -6.97 -11.78 -1.62
N ASP A 209 -6.37 -10.61 -1.81
CA ASP A 209 -7.07 -9.32 -1.86
C ASP A 209 -8.10 -9.28 -3.00
N LEU A 210 -7.75 -9.80 -4.18
CA LEU A 210 -8.69 -9.87 -5.31
C LEU A 210 -9.82 -10.86 -5.05
N CYS A 211 -9.53 -12.04 -4.50
CA CYS A 211 -10.58 -13.00 -4.13
C CYS A 211 -11.57 -12.38 -3.15
N ALA A 212 -11.07 -11.66 -2.13
CA ALA A 212 -11.92 -10.93 -1.20
C ALA A 212 -12.70 -9.82 -1.90
N GLY A 213 -12.03 -8.95 -2.66
CA GLY A 213 -12.66 -7.82 -3.35
C GLY A 213 -13.76 -8.23 -4.32
N TYR A 214 -13.51 -9.25 -5.15
CA TYR A 214 -14.53 -9.80 -6.06
C TYR A 214 -15.67 -10.47 -5.30
N PHE A 215 -15.40 -11.14 -4.18
CA PHE A 215 -16.45 -11.68 -3.32
C PHE A 215 -17.33 -10.56 -2.73
N GLY A 216 -16.73 -9.44 -2.31
CA GLY A 216 -17.46 -8.28 -1.80
C GLY A 216 -18.36 -7.64 -2.85
N ILE A 217 -17.81 -7.38 -4.05
CA ILE A 217 -18.58 -6.87 -5.19
C ILE A 217 -19.71 -7.85 -5.53
N TYR A 218 -19.41 -9.13 -5.69
CA TYR A 218 -20.42 -10.14 -5.99
C TYR A 218 -21.55 -10.14 -4.95
N SER A 219 -21.21 -10.11 -3.65
CA SER A 219 -22.21 -10.14 -2.57
C SER A 219 -23.10 -8.91 -2.58
N HIS A 220 -22.52 -7.71 -2.77
CA HIS A 220 -23.26 -6.46 -2.88
C HIS A 220 -24.21 -6.42 -4.09
N PHE A 221 -23.71 -6.78 -5.28
CA PHE A 221 -24.53 -6.79 -6.50
C PHE A 221 -25.61 -7.88 -6.47
N ALA A 222 -25.28 -9.07 -5.97
CA ALA A 222 -26.24 -10.17 -5.84
C ALA A 222 -27.35 -9.82 -4.85
N TYR A 223 -27.04 -9.17 -3.73
CA TYR A 223 -28.03 -8.73 -2.75
C TYR A 223 -28.89 -7.57 -3.28
N THR A 224 -28.26 -6.54 -3.85
CA THR A 224 -28.95 -5.30 -4.25
C THR A 224 -29.81 -5.48 -5.51
N TYR A 225 -29.30 -6.18 -6.53
CA TYR A 225 -29.96 -6.26 -7.84
C TYR A 225 -30.63 -7.61 -8.11
N TYR A 226 -30.25 -8.67 -7.38
CA TYR A 226 -30.68 -10.05 -7.69
C TYR A 226 -31.10 -10.85 -6.44
N SER A 227 -31.66 -10.15 -5.42
CA SER A 227 -32.17 -10.73 -4.17
C SER A 227 -33.33 -11.70 -4.41
N GLY A 228 -33.01 -12.92 -4.81
CA GLY A 228 -33.96 -13.98 -5.11
C GLY A 228 -33.51 -14.96 -6.20
N THR A 229 -32.53 -14.59 -7.02
CA THR A 229 -32.01 -15.45 -8.09
C THR A 229 -30.59 -15.95 -7.81
N LEU A 230 -29.75 -15.12 -7.19
CA LEU A 230 -28.36 -15.46 -6.90
C LEU A 230 -28.17 -15.80 -5.42
N PRO A 231 -27.31 -16.80 -5.10
CA PRO A 231 -26.97 -17.11 -3.71
C PRO A 231 -26.15 -15.95 -3.12
N THR A 232 -26.64 -15.38 -2.03
CA THR A 232 -25.99 -14.31 -1.26
C THR A 232 -26.09 -14.60 0.23
N MET A 233 -25.03 -14.24 0.97
CA MET A 233 -25.00 -14.31 2.44
C MET A 233 -25.42 -12.99 3.12
N GLY A 234 -25.74 -11.95 2.32
CA GLY A 234 -26.08 -10.61 2.78
C GLY A 234 -25.42 -9.52 1.93
N ASP A 235 -25.69 -8.27 2.27
CA ASP A 235 -25.03 -7.12 1.65
C ASP A 235 -23.58 -6.95 2.15
N CYS A 236 -22.74 -6.35 1.32
CA CYS A 236 -21.39 -5.94 1.67
C CYS A 236 -21.25 -4.42 1.57
N ALA A 237 -20.98 -3.79 2.71
CA ALA A 237 -20.92 -2.34 2.86
C ALA A 237 -19.73 -1.75 2.09
N ALA A 238 -19.97 -1.30 0.86
CA ALA A 238 -19.02 -0.56 0.07
C ALA A 238 -19.74 0.31 -0.96
N THR A 239 -19.20 1.51 -1.20
CA THR A 239 -19.64 2.30 -2.37
C THR A 239 -19.19 1.59 -3.65
N GLU A 240 -20.12 1.34 -4.58
CA GLU A 240 -19.87 0.61 -5.84
C GLU A 240 -18.64 1.14 -6.60
N SER A 241 -18.52 2.47 -6.73
CA SER A 241 -17.41 3.10 -7.43
C SER A 241 -16.05 2.83 -6.77
N ALA A 242 -16.00 2.86 -5.43
CA ALA A 242 -14.78 2.58 -4.69
C ALA A 242 -14.39 1.09 -4.77
N ALA A 243 -15.37 0.19 -4.72
CA ALA A 243 -15.13 -1.25 -4.82
C ALA A 243 -14.62 -1.64 -6.22
N ILE A 244 -15.29 -1.17 -7.28
CA ILE A 244 -14.90 -1.43 -8.67
C ILE A 244 -13.51 -0.85 -8.96
N PHE A 245 -13.27 0.40 -8.57
CA PHE A 245 -11.97 1.04 -8.74
C PHE A 245 -10.87 0.27 -8.00
N GLY A 246 -11.13 -0.15 -6.76
CA GLY A 246 -10.19 -0.94 -5.98
C GLY A 246 -9.84 -2.27 -6.65
N CYS A 247 -10.84 -3.04 -7.08
CA CYS A 247 -10.61 -4.33 -7.75
C CYS A 247 -9.88 -4.17 -9.09
N ALA A 248 -10.22 -3.16 -9.88
CA ALA A 248 -9.53 -2.86 -11.14
C ALA A 248 -8.04 -2.53 -10.89
N LEU A 249 -7.75 -1.72 -9.87
CA LEU A 249 -6.39 -1.33 -9.54
C LEU A 249 -5.57 -2.52 -9.00
N LEU A 250 -6.13 -3.29 -8.07
CA LEU A 250 -5.51 -4.52 -7.55
C LEU A 250 -5.22 -5.53 -8.68
N THR A 251 -6.12 -5.65 -9.67
CA THR A 251 -5.92 -6.52 -10.84
C THR A 251 -4.72 -6.04 -11.66
N SER A 252 -4.59 -4.73 -11.85
CA SER A 252 -3.44 -4.14 -12.54
C SER A 252 -2.12 -4.43 -11.80
N TYR A 253 -2.11 -4.36 -10.47
CA TYR A 253 -0.95 -4.65 -9.65
C TYR A 253 -0.53 -6.11 -9.78
N LEU A 254 -1.47 -7.05 -9.67
CA LEU A 254 -1.17 -8.48 -9.83
C LEU A 254 -0.49 -8.74 -11.19
N GLY A 255 -1.02 -8.17 -12.28
CA GLY A 255 -0.42 -8.29 -13.61
C GLY A 255 1.02 -7.74 -13.68
N LEU A 256 1.25 -6.56 -13.10
CA LEU A 256 2.58 -5.94 -13.09
C LEU A 256 3.59 -6.71 -12.23
N PHE A 257 3.17 -7.26 -11.08
CA PHE A 257 4.03 -8.07 -10.22
C PHE A 257 4.36 -9.43 -10.84
N ILE A 258 3.40 -10.08 -11.52
CA ILE A 258 3.66 -11.30 -12.29
C ILE A 258 4.65 -11.02 -13.42
N ASN A 259 4.48 -9.91 -14.15
CA ASN A 259 5.42 -9.49 -15.19
C ASN A 259 6.83 -9.28 -14.61
N PHE A 260 6.94 -8.51 -13.53
CA PHE A 260 8.21 -8.30 -12.82
C PHE A 260 8.87 -9.62 -12.37
N TYR A 261 8.09 -10.54 -11.81
CA TYR A 261 8.58 -11.84 -11.37
C TYR A 261 9.10 -12.67 -12.54
N ASN A 262 8.36 -12.72 -13.65
CA ASN A 262 8.77 -13.44 -14.84
C ASN A 262 10.07 -12.86 -15.42
N HIS A 263 10.17 -11.53 -15.51
CA HIS A 263 11.35 -10.85 -16.06
C HIS A 263 12.59 -10.96 -15.16
N THR A 264 12.40 -11.06 -13.84
CA THR A 264 13.50 -11.12 -12.86
C THR A 264 13.98 -12.55 -12.58
N TYR A 265 13.06 -13.52 -12.56
CA TYR A 265 13.34 -14.88 -12.06
C TYR A 265 13.14 -16.01 -13.07
N LYS A 266 12.39 -15.79 -14.16
CA LYS A 266 12.14 -16.82 -15.19
C LYS A 266 12.75 -16.51 -16.55
N ALA A 267 13.12 -15.25 -16.82
CA ALA A 267 13.77 -14.91 -18.08
C ALA A 267 15.14 -15.62 -18.19
N PRO A 268 15.42 -16.33 -19.30
CA PRO A 268 16.72 -16.95 -19.51
C PRO A 268 17.81 -15.87 -19.55
N ALA A 269 18.97 -16.18 -18.96
CA ALA A 269 20.11 -15.27 -18.79
C ALA A 269 20.60 -14.61 -20.10
N SER A 270 20.21 -15.14 -21.27
CA SER A 270 20.57 -14.61 -22.60
C SER A 270 19.87 -13.29 -22.97
N LYS A 271 18.76 -12.89 -22.33
CA LYS A 271 18.09 -11.61 -22.63
C LYS A 271 18.56 -10.43 -21.79
N LEU A 272 19.29 -10.64 -20.70
CA LEU A 272 19.86 -9.55 -19.89
C LEU A 272 21.17 -8.96 -20.48
N ALA A 273 21.75 -9.60 -21.50
CA ALA A 273 22.98 -9.14 -22.15
C ALA A 273 22.74 -8.12 -23.29
N ASN A 274 21.52 -8.04 -23.84
CA ASN A 274 21.21 -7.14 -24.98
C ASN A 274 20.60 -5.78 -24.58
N GLY A 275 20.66 -5.41 -23.30
CA GLY A 275 20.27 -4.06 -22.84
C GLY A 275 21.42 -3.03 -22.81
N LYS A 276 22.51 -3.30 -23.53
CA LYS A 276 23.68 -2.41 -23.64
C LYS A 276 24.20 -2.41 -25.08
N ALA A 277 23.63 -1.54 -25.92
CA ALA A 277 24.28 -0.87 -27.05
C ALA A 277 23.19 -0.15 -27.86
N ASP A 278 23.05 1.14 -27.59
CA ASP A 278 22.53 2.19 -28.50
C ASP A 278 22.66 3.47 -27.68
N GLY A 279 23.50 4.47 -27.96
CA GLY A 279 24.38 4.76 -29.07
C GLY A 279 24.58 6.27 -28.99
N HIS A 280 25.81 6.74 -28.77
CA HIS A 280 26.30 8.04 -29.23
C HIS A 280 27.81 8.12 -28.92
N THR A 281 28.57 7.40 -29.72
CA THR A 281 29.90 7.86 -30.14
C THR A 281 29.67 8.81 -31.32
N HIS A 282 29.77 10.12 -31.08
CA HIS A 282 30.17 11.05 -32.12
C HIS A 282 31.70 11.12 -32.07
N LYS A 283 32.33 10.55 -33.10
CA LYS A 283 33.66 10.93 -33.59
C LYS A 283 33.47 11.54 -34.97
N ASP A 284 34.54 12.17 -35.44
CA ASP A 284 34.78 12.81 -36.75
C ASP A 284 34.52 14.33 -36.61
N ASP A 285 35.51 15.24 -36.67
CA ASP A 285 36.90 15.23 -37.17
C ASP A 285 37.81 16.13 -36.32
#